data_AF-A0AAV4SVQ5-F1
#
_entry.id   AF-A0AAV4SVQ5-F1
#
_cell.length_a   1.000
_cell.length_b   1.000
_cell.length_c   1.000
_cell.angle_alpha   90.00
_cell.angle_beta   90.00
_cell.angle_gamma   90.00
#
_symmetry.space_group_name_H-M   'P 1'
#
loop_
_entity.id
_entity.type
_entity.pdbx_description
1 polymer ?
#
loop_
_entity_poly.entity_id
_entity_poly.type
_entity_poly.pdbx_seq_one_letter_code
_entity_poly.pdbx_strand_id
1 'polypeptide(L)'
;MLAPFRDFIDIPSQKQIEETYLERRFQDETMVCSEETLDEILLRYLKFNRHANSYTWKYFGQKLMMKQTLATNGIPDKDFKADRLRLNNEDYYPIIDLYFNDDLTEM
;
A
#
# COMPACT_ATOMS: atom_id res chain seq x y z
N MET A 1 -35.13 12.67 -32.10
CA MET A 1 -34.45 13.63 -31.19
C MET A 1 -35.20 13.59 -29.86
N LEU A 2 -34.46 13.65 -28.75
CA LEU A 2 -34.79 13.25 -27.37
C LEU A 2 -34.45 11.77 -27.07
N ALA A 3 -33.34 11.56 -26.36
CA ALA A 3 -33.10 10.32 -25.61
C ALA A 3 -33.60 10.55 -24.18
N PRO A 4 -34.36 9.61 -23.59
CA PRO A 4 -34.89 9.76 -22.24
C PRO A 4 -33.78 9.54 -21.19
N PHE A 5 -33.96 10.27 -20.09
CA PHE A 5 -33.30 10.14 -18.79
C PHE A 5 -32.89 8.69 -18.50
N ARG A 6 -31.58 8.42 -18.42
CA ARG A 6 -31.06 7.17 -17.85
C ARG A 6 -31.19 7.26 -16.34
N ASP A 7 -32.18 6.54 -15.85
CA ASP A 7 -32.28 5.79 -14.60
C ASP A 7 -31.19 6.07 -13.56
N PHE A 8 -31.67 6.41 -12.36
CA PHE A 8 -31.11 6.11 -11.05
C PHE A 8 -29.75 5.40 -11.12
N ILE A 9 -28.70 6.13 -10.81
CA ILE A 9 -27.43 5.55 -10.39
C ILE A 9 -27.79 4.68 -9.18
N ASP A 10 -27.77 3.35 -9.34
CA ASP A 10 -27.75 2.41 -8.23
C ASP A 10 -26.55 2.81 -7.36
N ILE A 11 -26.82 3.58 -6.30
CA ILE A 11 -25.81 3.90 -5.30
C ILE A 11 -25.55 2.57 -4.59
N PRO A 12 -24.37 1.95 -4.78
CA PRO A 12 -24.09 0.67 -4.15
C PRO A 12 -24.24 0.82 -2.63
N SER A 13 -24.83 -0.19 -1.99
CA SER A 13 -24.95 -0.20 -0.53
C SER A 13 -23.57 -0.07 0.11
N GLN A 14 -23.48 0.51 1.31
CA GLN A 14 -22.22 0.64 2.07
C GLN A 14 -21.40 -0.67 2.09
N LYS A 15 -22.10 -1.81 2.20
CA LYS A 15 -21.50 -3.14 2.17
C LYS A 15 -20.91 -3.51 0.81
N GLN A 16 -21.58 -3.18 -0.29
CA GLN A 16 -21.05 -3.40 -1.65
C GLN A 16 -19.89 -2.47 -1.96
N ILE A 17 -19.91 -1.24 -1.42
CA ILE A 17 -18.76 -0.35 -1.46
C ILE A 17 -17.60 -1.02 -0.70
N GLU A 18 -17.79 -1.45 0.54
CA GLU A 18 -16.75 -2.12 1.33
C GLU A 18 -16.21 -3.40 0.66
N GLU A 19 -17.08 -4.27 0.11
CA GLU A 19 -16.69 -5.47 -0.65
C GLU A 19 -15.90 -5.10 -1.92
N THR A 20 -16.34 -4.10 -2.68
CA THR A 20 -15.62 -3.63 -3.88
C THR A 20 -14.28 -2.96 -3.55
N TYR A 21 -14.19 -2.24 -2.43
CA TYR A 21 -12.94 -1.63 -1.94
C TYR A 21 -11.99 -2.68 -1.35
N LEU A 22 -12.53 -3.75 -0.74
CA LEU A 22 -11.75 -4.91 -0.28
C LEU A 22 -11.21 -5.73 -1.46
N GLU A 23 -12.01 -5.95 -2.51
CA GLU A 23 -11.60 -6.64 -3.74
C GLU A 23 -10.56 -5.86 -4.55
N ARG A 24 -10.55 -4.51 -4.45
CA ARG A 24 -9.54 -3.64 -5.06
C ARG A 24 -8.29 -3.42 -4.21
N ARG A 25 -8.06 -4.22 -3.17
CA ARG A 25 -6.74 -4.25 -2.50
C ARG A 25 -5.73 -4.90 -3.43
N PHE A 26 -4.95 -4.07 -4.12
CA PHE A 26 -3.74 -4.52 -4.78
C PHE A 26 -2.73 -4.88 -3.70
N GLN A 27 -2.52 -6.18 -3.50
CA GLN A 27 -1.44 -6.71 -2.67
C GLN A 27 -0.27 -7.03 -3.58
N ASP A 28 0.72 -6.13 -3.60
CA ASP A 28 1.97 -6.35 -4.30
C ASP A 28 3.03 -6.81 -3.30
N GLU A 29 3.57 -8.00 -3.51
CA GLU A 29 4.69 -8.52 -2.74
C GLU A 29 6.01 -8.09 -3.41
N THR A 30 6.86 -7.39 -2.65
CA THR A 30 8.16 -6.95 -3.16
C THR A 30 9.26 -7.24 -2.15
N MET A 31 10.31 -7.92 -2.61
CA MET A 31 11.53 -8.10 -1.83
C MET A 31 12.40 -6.85 -1.98
N VAL A 32 12.90 -6.38 -0.85
CA VAL A 32 13.73 -5.17 -0.75
C VAL A 32 14.95 -5.46 0.11
N CYS A 33 16.06 -4.77 -0.14
CA CYS A 33 17.23 -4.82 0.73
C CYS A 33 16.96 -4.04 2.02
N SER A 34 17.46 -4.55 3.14
CA SER A 34 17.24 -3.96 4.47
C SER A 34 17.91 -2.58 4.64
N GLU A 35 18.95 -2.32 3.85
CA GLU A 35 19.76 -1.12 3.83
C GLU A 35 19.13 0.01 2.99
N GLU A 36 18.14 -0.32 2.14
CA GLU A 36 17.46 0.67 1.32
C GLU A 36 16.61 1.61 2.17
N THR A 37 16.63 2.89 1.80
CA THR A 37 15.67 3.87 2.27
C THR A 37 14.31 3.65 1.61
N LEU A 38 13.25 4.12 2.26
CA LEU A 38 11.90 4.09 1.68
C LEU A 38 11.78 4.84 0.34
N ASP A 39 12.58 5.89 0.12
CA ASP A 39 12.65 6.57 -1.17
C ASP A 39 13.21 5.68 -2.28
N GLU A 40 14.24 4.88 -2.01
CA GLU A 40 14.80 3.94 -2.99
C GLU A 40 13.80 2.82 -3.32
N ILE A 41 13.09 2.34 -2.29
CA ILE A 41 11.98 1.39 -2.47
C ILE A 41 10.86 2.01 -3.31
N LEU A 42 10.46 3.27 -3.02
CA LEU A 42 9.46 4.01 -3.80
C LEU A 42 9.87 4.11 -5.28
N LEU A 43 11.13 4.46 -5.57
CA LEU A 43 11.61 4.59 -6.96
C LEU A 43 11.41 3.31 -7.76
N ARG A 44 11.59 2.13 -7.14
CA ARG A 44 11.29 0.84 -7.79
C ARG A 44 9.78 0.59 -7.89
N TYR A 45 9.04 0.93 -6.85
CA TYR A 45 7.58 0.75 -6.79
C TYR A 45 6.81 1.63 -7.79
N LEU A 46 7.36 2.77 -8.20
CA LEU A 46 6.76 3.66 -9.22
C LEU A 46 6.51 2.96 -10.57
N LYS A 47 7.19 1.84 -10.85
CA LYS A 47 6.92 1.00 -12.04
C LYS A 47 5.54 0.35 -12.02
N PHE A 48 5.00 0.08 -10.84
CA PHE A 48 3.68 -0.51 -10.64
C PHE A 48 2.63 0.55 -10.38
N ASN A 49 2.98 1.59 -9.60
CA ASN A 49 2.11 2.73 -9.34
C ASN A 49 2.86 4.05 -9.50
N ARG A 50 2.70 4.68 -10.67
CA ARG A 50 3.36 5.96 -11.03
C ARG A 50 2.99 7.13 -10.12
N HIS A 51 1.89 7.03 -9.36
CA HIS A 51 1.41 8.06 -8.47
C HIS A 51 1.75 7.79 -6.99
N ALA A 52 2.49 6.72 -6.69
CA ALA A 52 2.80 6.33 -5.31
C ALA A 52 3.67 7.35 -4.55
N ASN A 53 4.30 8.29 -5.26
CA ASN A 53 5.02 9.42 -4.65
C ASN A 53 4.07 10.43 -3.98
N SER A 54 2.84 10.54 -4.46
CA SER A 54 1.80 11.40 -3.90
C SER A 54 1.05 10.72 -2.75
N TYR A 55 1.36 9.46 -2.42
CA TYR A 55 0.64 8.71 -1.39
C TYR A 55 1.32 8.86 -0.03
N THR A 56 0.54 8.74 1.04
CA THR A 56 1.10 8.66 2.39
C THR A 56 1.34 7.20 2.77
N TRP A 57 2.61 6.85 2.94
CA TRP A 57 3.06 5.52 3.35
C TRP A 57 2.96 5.37 4.87
N LYS A 58 2.34 4.30 5.35
CA LYS A 58 2.13 4.05 6.78
C LYS A 58 2.42 2.61 7.19
N TYR A 59 2.85 2.45 8.44
CA TYR A 59 2.96 1.14 9.09
C TYR A 59 2.25 1.19 10.44
N PHE A 60 1.30 0.28 10.65
CA PHE A 60 0.40 0.30 11.81
C PHE A 60 -0.21 1.70 12.07
N GLY A 61 -0.64 2.38 11.01
CA GLY A 61 -1.24 3.72 11.07
C GLY A 61 -0.27 4.87 11.32
N GLN A 62 1.03 4.60 11.56
CA GLN A 62 2.05 5.64 11.72
C GLN A 62 2.67 6.00 10.37
N LYS A 63 2.85 7.29 10.11
CA LYS A 63 3.47 7.79 8.89
C LYS A 63 4.95 7.42 8.86
N LEU A 64 5.38 6.84 7.74
CA LEU A 64 6.78 6.47 7.51
C LEU A 64 7.61 7.67 7.02
N MET A 65 8.88 7.67 7.39
CA MET A 65 9.89 8.65 7.00
C MET A 65 10.66 8.13 5.78
N MET A 66 10.47 8.80 4.64
CA MET A 66 10.98 8.31 3.34
C MET A 66 12.51 8.26 3.24
N LYS A 67 13.21 9.17 3.93
CA LYS A 67 14.68 9.22 3.98
C LYS A 67 15.32 8.20 4.92
N GLN A 68 14.51 7.34 5.53
CA GLN A 68 14.96 6.35 6.51
C GLN A 68 14.72 4.93 5.98
N THR A 69 15.49 3.98 6.48
CA THR A 69 15.31 2.56 6.20
C THR A 69 14.05 2.01 6.86
N LEU A 70 13.58 0.83 6.43
CA LEU A 70 12.47 0.14 7.07
C LEU A 70 12.72 -0.11 8.56
N ALA A 71 13.92 -0.55 8.92
CA ALA A 71 14.30 -0.81 10.31
C ALA A 71 14.21 0.45 11.18
N THR A 72 14.70 1.59 10.68
CA THR A 72 14.63 2.88 11.41
C THR A 72 13.19 3.36 11.57
N ASN A 73 12.32 3.02 10.63
CA ASN A 73 10.88 3.27 10.69
C ASN A 73 10.10 2.27 11.57
N GLY A 74 10.79 1.36 12.30
CA GLY A 74 10.15 0.39 13.18
C GLY A 74 9.71 -0.91 12.49
N ILE A 75 10.18 -1.16 11.26
CA ILE A 75 9.96 -2.40 10.50
C ILE A 75 11.31 -3.14 10.38
N PRO A 76 11.80 -3.78 11.45
CA PRO A 76 13.07 -4.51 11.40
C PRO A 76 12.92 -5.79 10.58
N ASP A 77 14.01 -6.20 9.94
CA ASP A 77 14.15 -7.55 9.41
C ASP A 77 14.05 -8.57 10.57
N LYS A 78 13.17 -9.57 10.41
CA LYS A 78 12.89 -10.60 11.42
C LYS A 78 13.35 -11.99 10.98
N ASP A 79 13.94 -12.15 9.80
CA ASP A 79 14.30 -13.45 9.23
C ASP A 79 15.18 -14.25 10.20
N PHE A 80 16.20 -13.61 10.77
CA PHE A 80 17.08 -14.24 11.76
C PHE A 80 16.33 -14.75 13.02
N LYS A 81 15.28 -14.05 13.47
CA LYS A 81 14.50 -14.48 14.64
C LYS A 81 13.56 -15.62 14.30
N ALA A 82 12.96 -15.59 13.11
CA ALA A 82 12.05 -16.61 12.64
C ALA A 82 12.80 -17.93 12.38
N ASP A 83 13.98 -17.87 11.74
CA ASP A 83 14.88 -19.02 11.59
C ASP A 83 15.25 -19.67 12.93
N ARG A 84 15.65 -18.84 13.91
CA ARG A 84 16.01 -19.33 15.25
C ARG A 84 14.84 -20.03 15.95
N LEU A 85 13.63 -19.56 15.72
CA LEU A 85 12.40 -20.13 16.29
C LEU A 85 11.78 -21.23 15.42
N ARG A 86 12.40 -21.56 14.27
CA ARG A 86 11.87 -22.48 13.25
C ARG A 86 10.45 -22.11 12.81
N LEU A 87 10.17 -20.81 12.76
CA LEU A 87 8.95 -20.28 12.16
C LEU A 87 9.12 -20.28 10.65
N ASN A 88 8.02 -20.44 9.92
CA ASN A 88 8.04 -20.24 8.48
C ASN A 88 8.15 -18.74 8.19
N ASN A 89 9.21 -18.32 7.49
CA ASN A 89 9.45 -16.90 7.19
C ASN A 89 8.37 -16.32 6.26
N GLU A 90 7.66 -17.19 5.52
CA GLU A 90 6.55 -16.81 4.64
C GLU A 90 5.26 -16.51 5.42
N ASP A 91 5.18 -16.84 6.72
CA ASP A 91 3.97 -16.61 7.51
C ASP A 91 3.86 -15.15 8.00
N TYR A 92 4.92 -14.34 7.87
CA TYR A 92 4.96 -12.99 8.42
C TYR A 92 5.61 -11.98 7.48
N TYR A 93 4.79 -11.33 6.67
CA TYR A 93 5.19 -10.16 5.89
C TYR A 93 4.77 -8.86 6.59
N PRO A 94 5.67 -7.86 6.69
CA PRO A 94 5.24 -6.52 7.10
C PRO A 94 4.35 -5.90 6.03
N ILE A 95 3.18 -5.40 6.43
CA ILE A 95 2.24 -4.74 5.53
C ILE A 95 2.43 -3.23 5.66
N ILE A 96 2.70 -2.56 4.54
CA ILE A 96 2.75 -1.10 4.45
C ILE A 96 1.47 -0.62 3.78
N ASP A 97 0.77 0.28 4.46
CA ASP A 97 -0.46 0.87 3.96
C ASP A 97 -0.15 2.13 3.12
N LEU A 98 -0.77 2.19 1.95
CA LEU A 98 -0.67 3.30 1.01
C LEU A 98 -1.97 4.09 1.01
N TYR A 99 -1.94 5.29 1.59
CA TYR A 99 -3.10 6.18 1.63
C TYR A 99 -3.04 7.15 0.46
N PHE A 100 -4.01 7.07 -0.45
CA PHE A 100 -4.23 8.11 -1.44
C PHE A 100 -4.50 9.43 -0.72
N ASN A 101 -3.69 10.44 -1.01
CA ASN A 101 -4.00 11.80 -0.60
C ASN A 101 -4.88 12.40 -1.71
N ASP A 102 -6.05 12.95 -1.36
CA ASP A 102 -6.98 13.60 -2.30
C ASP A 102 -6.45 14.98 -2.74
N ASP A 103 -5.23 14.94 -3.26
CA ASP A 103 -4.52 16.07 -3.79
C ASP A 103 -4.92 16.08 -5.26
N LEU A 104 -5.73 17.06 -5.69
CA LEU A 104 -6.10 17.30 -7.10
C LEU A 104 -4.87 17.63 -7.96
N THR A 105 -3.94 16.70 -8.10
CA THR A 105 -2.77 16.82 -8.94
C THR A 105 -3.00 15.91 -10.14
N GLU A 106 -3.90 16.35 -11.02
CA GLU A 106 -3.93 15.89 -12.40
C GLU A 106 -2.65 16.39 -13.08
N MET A 107 -1.66 15.53 -13.29
CA MET A 107 -0.60 15.73 -14.30
C MET A 107 -0.13 14.38 -14.86
#